data_AF-A0A6A4APP9-F1
#
_entry.id   AF-A0A6A4APP9-F1
#
_cell.length_a   1.000
_cell.length_b   1.000
_cell.length_c   1.000
_cell.angle_alpha   90.00
_cell.angle_beta   90.00
_cell.angle_gamma   90.00
#
_symmetry.space_group_name_H-M   'P 1'
#
loop_
_entity.id
_entity.type
_entity.pdbx_description
1 polymer ?
#
loop_
_entity_poly.entity_id
_entity_poly.type
_entity_poly.pdbx_seq_one_letter_code
_entity_poly.pdbx_strand_id
1 'polypeptide(L)'
;TAAKYALRYLRKTKDIELVLRPIEDGMRIATDADWANDLQDRKSVSGFVVYLFGCPVHWGSSKQSVIALSSTTAEFIAASDGLQQAEWIKLVAMEVLTATTQDGPADLPLTLQIDNQSTIKRVKKDGTSGAQKAVDIRFHCLKEAWKTGFVALEYVPMHENPADLLTKALSRHELAHKRALCGMSQ
;
A
#
# COMPACT_ATOMS: atom_id res chain seq x y z
N THR A 1 -11.70 3.72 24.53
CA THR A 1 -11.89 4.85 23.58
C THR A 1 -11.81 4.40 22.13
N ALA A 2 -10.80 3.62 21.70
CA ALA A 2 -10.74 3.02 20.35
C ALA A 2 -11.75 1.87 20.11
N ALA A 3 -11.92 0.95 21.08
CA ALA A 3 -12.87 -0.17 20.96
C ALA A 3 -14.31 0.27 20.65
N LYS A 4 -14.74 1.43 21.19
CA LYS A 4 -16.07 2.00 20.92
C LYS A 4 -16.23 2.43 19.46
N TYR A 5 -15.18 2.97 18.84
CA TYR A 5 -15.19 3.33 17.42
C TYR A 5 -15.25 2.08 16.54
N ALA A 6 -14.45 1.05 16.85
CA ALA A 6 -14.48 -0.22 16.15
C ALA A 6 -15.88 -0.87 16.20
N LEU A 7 -16.48 -0.98 17.38
CA LEU A 7 -17.83 -1.55 17.53
C LEU A 7 -18.91 -0.73 16.80
N ARG A 8 -18.81 0.60 16.80
CA ARG A 8 -19.71 1.48 16.04
C ARG A 8 -19.54 1.33 14.53
N TYR A 9 -18.31 1.14 14.07
CA TYR A 9 -18.00 0.86 12.67
C TYR A 9 -18.65 -0.47 12.27
N LEU A 10 -18.31 -1.57 12.96
CA LEU A 10 -18.87 -2.90 12.71
C LEU A 10 -20.40 -2.90 12.71
N ARG A 11 -21.05 -2.25 13.69
CA ARG A 11 -22.51 -2.14 13.73
C ARG A 11 -23.10 -1.40 12.52
N LYS A 12 -22.41 -0.36 12.02
CA LYS A 12 -22.87 0.44 10.87
C LYS A 12 -22.53 -0.18 9.52
N THR A 13 -21.61 -1.13 9.49
CA THR A 13 -21.12 -1.79 8.27
C THR A 13 -21.44 -3.28 8.25
N LYS A 14 -22.38 -3.75 9.10
CA LYS A 14 -22.75 -5.17 9.19
C LYS A 14 -23.34 -5.73 7.89
N ASP A 15 -23.94 -4.86 7.07
CA ASP A 15 -24.56 -5.21 5.78
C ASP A 15 -23.66 -4.80 4.61
N ILE A 16 -22.38 -4.51 4.85
CA ILE A 16 -21.41 -4.22 3.80
C ILE A 16 -20.64 -5.49 3.51
N GLU A 17 -20.56 -5.81 2.23
CA GLU A 17 -19.91 -7.01 1.72
C GLU A 17 -18.62 -6.63 0.99
N LEU A 18 -17.69 -7.58 0.94
CA LEU A 18 -16.52 -7.48 0.09
C LEU A 18 -16.83 -8.12 -1.26
N VAL A 19 -16.98 -7.28 -2.29
CA VAL A 19 -17.26 -7.72 -3.65
C VAL A 19 -15.95 -7.94 -4.40
N LEU A 20 -15.66 -9.20 -4.69
CA LEU A 20 -14.52 -9.59 -5.53
C LEU A 20 -14.99 -9.63 -6.99
N ARG A 21 -14.65 -8.58 -7.75
CA ARG A 21 -14.90 -8.51 -9.19
C ARG A 21 -13.58 -8.26 -9.91
N PRO A 22 -13.04 -9.26 -10.62
CA PRO A 22 -11.86 -9.05 -11.43
C PRO A 22 -12.13 -8.00 -12.51
N ILE A 23 -11.29 -6.96 -12.58
CA ILE A 23 -11.45 -5.82 -13.51
C ILE A 23 -10.16 -5.38 -14.21
N GLU A 24 -9.03 -5.91 -13.75
CA GLU A 24 -7.69 -5.62 -14.29
C GLU A 24 -6.87 -6.91 -14.29
N ASP A 25 -5.80 -6.93 -15.07
CA ASP A 25 -4.81 -8.00 -15.02
C ASP A 25 -3.68 -7.64 -14.04
N GLY A 26 -3.04 -8.66 -13.47
CA GLY A 26 -1.86 -8.46 -12.63
C GLY A 26 -2.17 -8.15 -11.17
N MET A 27 -1.17 -7.54 -10.52
CA MET A 27 -1.18 -7.15 -9.12
C MET A 27 -0.90 -5.66 -8.96
N ARG A 28 -1.57 -5.08 -7.97
CA ARG A 28 -1.41 -3.68 -7.60
C ARG A 28 -1.29 -3.57 -6.10
N ILE A 29 -0.43 -2.68 -5.62
CA ILE A 29 -0.39 -2.32 -4.20
C ILE A 29 -0.44 -0.80 -4.07
N ALA A 30 -1.35 -0.32 -3.25
CA ALA A 30 -1.40 1.07 -2.84
C ALA A 30 -0.80 1.22 -1.44
N THR A 31 0.01 2.25 -1.22
CA THR A 31 0.62 2.55 0.08
C THR A 31 0.38 4.01 0.48
N ASP A 32 0.33 4.26 1.78
CA ASP A 32 0.25 5.61 2.36
C ASP A 32 0.99 5.64 3.71
N ALA A 33 1.41 6.82 4.15
CA ALA A 33 1.92 7.04 5.49
C ALA A 33 1.32 8.29 6.16
N ASP A 34 0.74 8.11 7.34
CA ASP A 34 0.35 9.24 8.19
C ASP A 34 1.55 9.71 9.03
N TRP A 35 2.18 10.79 8.59
CA TRP A 35 3.45 11.29 9.12
C TRP A 35 3.31 11.92 10.50
N ALA A 36 4.11 11.41 11.46
CA ALA A 36 4.27 11.97 12.80
C ALA A 36 2.95 12.17 13.58
N ASN A 37 1.95 11.32 13.32
CA ASN A 37 0.64 11.39 13.99
C ASN A 37 0.70 10.92 15.46
N ASP A 38 1.65 10.05 15.83
CA ASP A 38 1.82 9.65 17.22
C ASP A 38 2.42 10.80 18.06
N LEU A 39 1.66 11.32 19.02
CA LEU A 39 2.10 12.44 19.87
C LEU A 39 3.15 12.05 20.91
N GLN A 40 3.33 10.76 21.22
CA GLN A 40 4.28 10.29 22.22
C GLN A 40 5.68 10.10 21.63
N ASP A 41 5.79 9.44 20.48
CA ASP A 41 7.09 9.12 19.87
C ASP A 41 7.28 9.66 18.45
N ARG A 42 6.29 10.38 17.90
CA ARG A 42 6.33 11.02 16.57
C ARG A 42 6.60 10.05 15.42
N LYS A 43 6.35 8.76 15.63
CA LYS A 43 6.42 7.75 14.56
C LYS A 43 5.19 7.84 13.66
N SER A 44 5.41 7.60 12.38
CA SER A 44 4.35 7.56 11.39
C SER A 44 3.61 6.21 11.41
N VAL A 45 2.40 6.19 10.87
CA VAL A 45 1.65 4.95 10.62
C VAL A 45 1.65 4.68 9.12
N SER A 46 2.16 3.53 8.71
CA SER A 46 2.12 3.04 7.33
C SER A 46 0.87 2.21 7.10
N GLY A 47 0.27 2.33 5.92
CA GLY A 47 -0.83 1.49 5.48
C GLY A 47 -0.64 1.01 4.06
N PHE A 48 -1.21 -0.15 3.74
CA PHE A 48 -1.19 -0.68 2.38
C PHE A 48 -2.43 -1.53 2.07
N VAL A 49 -2.78 -1.60 0.78
CA VAL A 49 -3.78 -2.53 0.25
C VAL A 49 -3.21 -3.18 -1.01
N VAL A 50 -3.13 -4.52 -1.02
CA VAL A 50 -2.73 -5.34 -2.16
C VAL A 50 -3.98 -5.84 -2.87
N TYR A 51 -3.98 -5.67 -4.18
CA TYR A 51 -4.99 -6.11 -5.12
C TYR A 51 -4.42 -7.16 -6.05
N LEU A 52 -5.22 -8.20 -6.30
CA LEU A 52 -4.98 -9.21 -7.31
C LEU A 52 -6.17 -9.16 -8.29
N PHE A 53 -5.88 -8.92 -9.56
CA PHE A 53 -6.89 -8.73 -10.61
C PHE A 53 -7.94 -7.65 -10.29
N GLY A 54 -7.57 -6.63 -9.51
CA GLY A 54 -8.49 -5.56 -9.07
C GLY A 54 -9.30 -5.89 -7.83
N CYS A 55 -9.16 -7.09 -7.27
CA CYS A 55 -9.78 -7.50 -6.02
C CYS A 55 -8.80 -7.32 -4.85
N PRO A 56 -9.16 -6.66 -3.74
CA PRO A 56 -8.27 -6.56 -2.58
C PRO A 56 -8.14 -7.93 -1.91
N VAL A 57 -6.91 -8.37 -1.69
CA VAL A 57 -6.60 -9.70 -1.14
C VAL A 57 -5.78 -9.65 0.15
N HIS A 58 -5.07 -8.54 0.39
CA HIS A 58 -4.26 -8.36 1.59
C HIS A 58 -4.18 -6.88 1.94
N TRP A 59 -4.21 -6.54 3.23
CA TRP A 59 -4.14 -5.16 3.69
C TRP A 59 -3.58 -5.11 5.11
N GLY A 60 -3.00 -3.97 5.48
CA GLY A 60 -2.42 -3.81 6.80
C GLY A 60 -2.13 -2.36 7.17
N SER A 61 -2.12 -2.11 8.47
CA SER A 61 -1.66 -0.85 9.08
C SER A 61 -0.61 -1.18 10.12
N SER A 62 0.52 -0.47 10.11
CA SER A 62 1.60 -0.69 11.06
C SER A 62 2.30 0.61 11.43
N LYS A 63 2.76 0.69 12.68
CA LYS A 63 3.56 1.82 13.15
C LYS A 63 5.00 1.65 12.67
N GLN A 64 5.58 2.69 12.07
CA GLN A 64 6.95 2.66 11.57
C GLN A 64 7.94 2.44 12.71
N SER A 65 8.97 1.62 12.48
CA SER A 65 9.98 1.33 13.52
C SER A 65 10.90 2.53 13.79
N VAL A 66 11.10 3.40 12.80
CA VAL A 66 11.95 4.59 12.84
C VAL A 66 11.13 5.88 12.72
N ILE A 67 11.67 6.97 13.27
CA ILE A 67 11.04 8.30 13.13
C ILE A 67 11.41 8.86 11.75
N ALA A 68 10.41 9.10 10.92
CA ALA A 68 10.59 9.74 9.63
C ALA A 68 10.74 11.27 9.80
N LEU A 69 11.82 11.83 9.26
CA LEU A 69 12.09 13.28 9.34
C LEU A 69 11.29 14.12 8.34
N SER A 70 10.55 13.49 7.43
CA SER A 70 9.68 14.15 6.46
C SER A 70 8.56 13.22 6.01
N SER A 71 7.46 13.76 5.49
CA SER A 71 6.41 12.96 4.85
C SER A 71 6.95 12.11 3.70
N THR A 72 7.86 12.63 2.88
CA THR A 72 8.54 11.83 1.83
C THR A 72 9.28 10.62 2.39
N THR A 73 9.94 10.76 3.55
CA THR A 73 10.60 9.62 4.21
C THR A 73 9.59 8.63 4.78
N ALA A 74 8.47 9.11 5.33
CA ALA A 74 7.42 8.25 5.85
C ALA A 74 6.75 7.44 4.72
N GLU A 75 6.38 8.10 3.63
CA GLU A 75 5.83 7.49 2.42
C GLU A 75 6.80 6.48 1.81
N PHE A 76 8.09 6.82 1.80
CA PHE A 76 9.13 5.91 1.33
C PHE A 76 9.18 4.62 2.16
N ILE A 77 9.11 4.73 3.49
CA ILE A 77 9.09 3.56 4.38
C ILE A 77 7.83 2.72 4.10
N ALA A 78 6.66 3.35 3.98
CA ALA A 78 5.41 2.66 3.63
C ALA A 78 5.49 1.93 2.29
N ALA A 79 6.04 2.58 1.25
CA ALA A 79 6.26 1.99 -0.07
C ALA A 79 7.18 0.76 -0.01
N SER A 80 8.26 0.83 0.77
CA SER A 80 9.20 -0.28 0.95
C SER A 80 8.63 -1.44 1.77
N ASP A 81 7.86 -1.15 2.82
CA ASP A 81 7.16 -2.20 3.59
C ASP A 81 6.06 -2.84 2.75
N GLY A 82 5.28 -2.04 2.02
CA GLY A 82 4.25 -2.51 1.11
C GLY A 82 4.82 -3.41 0.01
N LEU A 83 5.91 -3.01 -0.64
CA LEU A 83 6.55 -3.82 -1.68
C LEU A 83 6.86 -5.24 -1.18
N GLN A 84 7.43 -5.38 0.02
CA GLN A 84 7.70 -6.70 0.62
C GLN A 84 6.40 -7.51 0.80
N GLN A 85 5.30 -6.88 1.22
CA GLN A 85 4.00 -7.55 1.34
C GLN A 85 3.47 -8.01 -0.02
N ALA A 86 3.60 -7.17 -1.06
CA ALA A 86 3.20 -7.52 -2.41
C ALA A 86 4.07 -8.63 -3.01
N GLU A 87 5.38 -8.64 -2.75
CA GLU A 87 6.30 -9.71 -3.14
C GLU A 87 5.85 -11.06 -2.59
N TRP A 88 5.52 -11.14 -1.30
CA TRP A 88 5.01 -12.35 -0.67
C TRP A 88 3.71 -12.83 -1.32
N ILE A 89 2.74 -11.94 -1.53
CA ILE A 89 1.47 -12.30 -2.19
C ILE A 89 1.71 -12.73 -3.64
N LYS A 90 2.62 -12.07 -4.37
CA LYS A 90 2.98 -12.43 -5.75
C LYS A 90 3.55 -13.83 -5.84
N LEU A 91 4.44 -14.21 -4.92
CA LEU A 91 5.00 -15.57 -4.85
C LEU A 91 3.89 -16.61 -4.68
N VAL A 92 2.99 -16.43 -3.71
CA VAL A 92 1.87 -17.35 -3.46
C VAL A 92 0.91 -17.39 -4.65
N ALA A 93 0.56 -16.24 -5.21
CA ALA A 93 -0.33 -16.15 -6.37
C ALA A 93 0.25 -16.87 -7.59
N MET A 94 1.53 -16.67 -7.88
CA MET A 94 2.21 -17.34 -9.00
C MET A 94 2.27 -18.86 -8.81
N GLU A 95 2.48 -19.36 -7.58
CA GLU A 95 2.44 -20.80 -7.29
C GLU A 95 1.05 -21.40 -7.59
N VAL A 96 -0.01 -20.73 -7.12
CA VAL A 96 -1.39 -21.17 -7.35
C VAL A 96 -1.77 -21.11 -8.83
N LEU A 97 -1.42 -20.02 -9.52
CA LEU A 97 -1.70 -19.85 -10.95
C LEU A 97 -0.97 -20.91 -11.77
N THR A 98 0.33 -21.11 -11.54
CA THR A 98 1.12 -22.13 -12.25
C THR A 98 0.57 -23.54 -12.04
N ALA A 99 0.06 -23.86 -10.85
CA ALA A 99 -0.54 -25.16 -10.55
C ALA A 99 -1.91 -25.36 -11.23
N THR A 100 -2.60 -24.28 -11.61
CA THR A 100 -3.99 -24.33 -12.12
C THR A 100 -4.11 -24.05 -13.62
N THR A 101 -3.11 -23.41 -14.25
CA THR A 101 -3.11 -23.11 -15.68
C THR A 101 -2.19 -24.03 -16.48
N GLN A 102 -2.67 -24.54 -17.62
CA GLN A 102 -1.87 -25.36 -18.55
C GLN A 102 -0.87 -24.54 -19.40
N ASP A 103 -1.02 -23.21 -19.42
CA ASP A 103 -0.31 -22.30 -20.34
C ASP A 103 1.08 -21.82 -19.85
N GLY A 104 1.67 -22.50 -18.87
CA GLY A 104 2.97 -22.13 -18.29
C GLY A 104 2.86 -21.01 -17.23
N PRO A 105 3.99 -20.50 -16.71
CA PRO A 105 3.97 -19.50 -15.64
C PRO A 105 3.37 -18.19 -16.15
N ALA A 106 2.24 -17.78 -15.55
CA ALA A 106 1.59 -16.52 -15.85
C ALA A 106 2.51 -15.35 -15.48
N ASP A 107 2.69 -14.39 -16.41
CA ASP A 107 3.27 -13.10 -16.07
C ASP A 107 2.27 -12.34 -15.19
N LEU A 108 2.72 -11.94 -14.00
CA LEU A 108 1.89 -11.26 -13.00
C LEU A 108 2.51 -9.90 -12.70
N PRO A 109 2.31 -8.87 -13.55
CA PRO A 109 2.93 -7.57 -13.38
C PRO A 109 2.52 -6.96 -12.04
N LEU A 110 3.45 -6.26 -11.39
CA LEU A 110 3.22 -5.60 -10.10
C LEU A 110 3.34 -4.08 -10.24
N THR A 111 2.30 -3.36 -9.86
CA THR A 111 2.29 -1.90 -9.79
C THR A 111 2.23 -1.42 -8.34
N LEU A 112 3.14 -0.53 -7.94
CA LEU A 112 3.13 0.15 -6.66
C LEU A 112 2.65 1.60 -6.84
N GLN A 113 1.53 1.91 -6.21
CA GLN A 113 0.87 3.20 -6.21
C GLN A 113 1.24 4.02 -4.97
N ILE A 114 1.75 5.23 -5.20
CA ILE A 114 2.19 6.17 -4.16
C ILE A 114 1.59 7.54 -4.45
N ASP A 115 1.01 8.20 -3.44
CA ASP A 115 0.39 9.53 -3.60
C ASP A 115 1.38 10.71 -3.45
N ASN A 116 2.64 10.41 -3.13
CA ASN A 116 3.70 11.37 -2.96
C ASN A 116 4.67 11.37 -4.14
N GLN A 117 4.52 12.35 -5.03
CA GLN A 117 5.40 12.50 -6.20
C GLN A 117 6.87 12.71 -5.83
N SER A 118 7.17 13.34 -4.67
CA SER A 118 8.55 13.53 -4.21
C SER A 118 9.18 12.19 -3.86
N THR A 119 8.42 11.25 -3.27
CA THR A 119 8.85 9.86 -3.04
C THR A 119 9.16 9.16 -4.35
N ILE A 120 8.24 9.21 -5.33
CA ILE A 120 8.45 8.59 -6.65
C ILE A 120 9.69 9.15 -7.35
N LYS A 121 9.82 10.49 -7.40
CA LYS A 121 10.97 11.17 -7.99
C LYS A 121 12.27 10.75 -7.30
N ARG A 122 12.23 10.55 -5.98
CA ARG A 122 13.41 10.14 -5.21
C ARG A 122 13.84 8.72 -5.56
N VAL A 123 12.93 7.77 -5.70
CA VAL A 123 13.26 6.40 -6.13
C VAL A 123 13.86 6.39 -7.53
N LYS A 124 13.28 7.18 -8.46
CA LYS A 124 13.72 7.24 -9.86
C LYS A 124 15.03 8.00 -10.08
N LYS A 125 15.45 8.86 -9.15
CA LYS A 125 16.68 9.68 -9.28
C LYS A 125 17.94 8.84 -9.10
N ASP A 126 18.94 9.01 -9.97
CA ASP A 126 20.27 8.40 -9.80
C ASP A 126 21.12 9.09 -8.72
N GLY A 127 21.96 8.29 -8.06
CA GLY A 127 22.71 8.68 -6.86
C GLY A 127 21.92 8.54 -5.55
N THR A 128 22.63 8.57 -4.43
CA THR A 128 22.07 8.68 -3.08
C THR A 128 22.27 10.11 -2.59
N SER A 129 21.21 10.78 -2.13
CA SER A 129 21.42 11.98 -1.33
C SER A 129 21.91 11.55 0.05
N GLY A 130 22.88 12.24 0.63
CA GLY A 130 23.44 11.91 1.96
C GLY A 130 22.45 12.00 3.13
N ALA A 131 21.16 12.14 2.85
CA ALA A 131 20.14 12.48 3.82
C ALA A 131 19.61 11.30 4.65
N GLN A 132 20.00 10.03 4.47
CA GLN A 132 19.31 8.95 5.22
C GLN A 132 20.00 7.58 5.24
N LYS A 133 21.11 7.43 5.99
CA LYS A 133 21.67 6.10 6.32
C LYS A 133 20.65 5.16 7.00
N ALA A 134 19.71 5.71 7.77
CA ALA A 134 18.77 4.93 8.58
C ALA A 134 17.71 4.15 7.77
N VAL A 135 17.46 4.53 6.50
CA VAL A 135 16.52 3.83 5.60
C VAL A 135 17.17 3.40 4.30
N ASP A 136 18.51 3.38 4.26
CA ASP A 136 19.28 3.21 3.03
C ASP A 136 19.04 1.84 2.38
N ILE A 137 19.01 0.77 3.18
CA ILE A 137 18.72 -0.59 2.70
C ILE A 137 17.32 -0.66 2.07
N ARG A 138 16.32 -0.07 2.73
CA ARG A 138 14.94 0.01 2.21
C ARG A 138 14.91 0.73 0.88
N PHE A 139 15.67 1.84 0.77
CA PHE A 139 15.85 2.62 -0.44
C PHE A 139 16.46 1.83 -1.58
N HIS A 140 17.53 1.11 -1.31
CA HIS A 140 18.17 0.26 -2.29
C HIS A 140 17.23 -0.85 -2.77
N CYS A 141 16.51 -1.52 -1.87
CA CYS A 141 15.55 -2.58 -2.23
C CYS A 141 14.45 -2.08 -3.18
N LEU A 142 13.73 -1.01 -2.80
CA LEU A 142 12.66 -0.47 -3.66
C LEU A 142 13.19 0.06 -5.01
N LYS A 143 14.36 0.70 -4.99
CA LYS A 143 14.99 1.21 -6.21
C LYS A 143 15.48 0.09 -7.13
N GLU A 144 16.04 -0.99 -6.57
CA GLU A 144 16.46 -2.17 -7.32
C GLU A 144 15.26 -2.86 -7.96
N ALA A 145 14.19 -3.12 -7.20
CA ALA A 145 12.95 -3.70 -7.72
C ALA A 145 12.36 -2.86 -8.86
N TRP A 146 12.42 -1.52 -8.77
CA TRP A 146 12.02 -0.66 -9.88
C TRP A 146 12.98 -0.75 -11.08
N LYS A 147 14.30 -0.73 -10.85
CA LYS A 147 15.31 -0.79 -11.92
C LYS A 147 15.32 -2.12 -12.69
N THR A 148 15.04 -3.23 -12.02
CA THR A 148 14.96 -4.56 -12.64
C THR A 148 13.64 -4.80 -13.37
N GLY A 149 12.67 -3.87 -13.26
CA GLY A 149 11.34 -4.03 -13.82
C GLY A 149 10.44 -4.95 -13.00
N PHE A 150 10.85 -5.37 -11.80
CA PHE A 150 10.03 -6.19 -10.92
C PHE A 150 8.73 -5.48 -10.49
N VAL A 151 8.82 -4.15 -10.28
CA VAL A 151 7.68 -3.30 -9.93
C VAL A 151 7.64 -2.02 -10.77
N ALA A 152 6.45 -1.68 -11.27
CA ALA A 152 6.16 -0.38 -11.86
C ALA A 152 5.76 0.63 -10.77
N LEU A 153 6.23 1.88 -10.87
CA LEU A 153 5.85 2.95 -9.94
C LEU A 153 4.83 3.88 -10.58
N GLU A 154 3.67 4.00 -9.97
CA GLU A 154 2.56 4.82 -10.41
C GLU A 154 2.16 5.86 -9.35
N TYR A 155 1.78 7.05 -9.80
CA TYR A 155 1.20 8.06 -8.93
C TYR A 155 -0.31 7.84 -8.81
N VAL A 156 -0.83 7.81 -7.58
CA VAL A 156 -2.27 7.81 -7.32
C VAL A 156 -2.66 9.13 -6.66
N PRO A 157 -3.70 9.85 -7.12
CA PRO A 157 -4.19 11.03 -6.42
C PRO A 157 -4.58 10.70 -4.98
N MET A 158 -4.33 11.62 -4.04
CA MET A 158 -4.63 11.42 -2.62
C MET A 158 -6.08 10.98 -2.40
N HIS A 159 -7.07 11.55 -3.11
CA HIS A 159 -8.48 11.15 -2.98
C HIS A 159 -8.79 9.76 -3.54
N GLU A 160 -7.96 9.22 -4.44
CA GLU A 160 -8.08 7.89 -5.04
C GLU A 160 -7.18 6.84 -4.37
N ASN A 161 -6.37 7.19 -3.36
CA ASN A 161 -5.50 6.24 -2.67
C ASN A 161 -6.27 5.38 -1.63
N PRO A 162 -6.52 4.08 -1.85
CA PRO A 162 -7.27 3.26 -0.88
C PRO A 162 -6.51 3.02 0.44
N ALA A 163 -5.18 3.17 0.46
CA ALA A 163 -4.38 2.98 1.67
C ALA A 163 -4.69 4.01 2.78
N ASP A 164 -5.30 5.14 2.43
CA ASP A 164 -5.80 6.15 3.37
C ASP A 164 -6.76 5.58 4.42
N LEU A 165 -7.50 4.52 4.09
CA LEU A 165 -8.39 3.82 5.04
C LEU A 165 -7.64 3.29 6.26
N LEU A 166 -6.34 3.03 6.10
CA LEU A 166 -5.49 2.33 7.06
C LEU A 166 -4.55 3.28 7.80
N THR A 167 -4.52 4.54 7.42
CA THR A 167 -3.59 5.54 7.95
C THR A 167 -4.31 6.78 8.50
N LYS A 168 -5.41 7.21 7.88
CA LYS A 168 -6.04 8.51 8.16
C LYS A 168 -7.39 8.37 8.88
N ALA A 169 -7.70 9.35 9.71
CA ALA A 169 -9.04 9.54 10.26
C ALA A 169 -9.93 10.26 9.23
N LEU A 170 -10.69 9.49 8.45
CA LEU A 170 -11.45 10.00 7.31
C LEU A 170 -12.81 10.62 7.69
N SER A 171 -13.23 11.62 6.91
CA SER A 171 -14.62 12.09 6.94
C SER A 171 -15.58 11.00 6.48
N ARG A 172 -16.89 11.14 6.76
CA ARG A 172 -17.89 10.15 6.33
C ARG A 172 -17.90 9.95 4.81
N HIS A 173 -17.74 11.03 4.05
CA HIS A 173 -17.76 11.01 2.60
C HIS A 173 -16.53 10.27 2.05
N GLU A 174 -15.33 10.62 2.54
CA GLU A 174 -14.09 9.94 2.15
C GLU A 174 -14.11 8.47 2.56
N LEU A 175 -14.57 8.16 3.78
CA LEU A 175 -14.70 6.77 4.23
C LEU A 175 -15.61 5.94 3.31
N ALA A 176 -16.70 6.52 2.79
CA ALA A 176 -17.56 5.83 1.83
C ALA A 176 -16.86 5.63 0.48
N HIS A 177 -16.25 6.67 -0.05
CA HIS A 177 -15.53 6.61 -1.33
C HIS A 177 -14.36 5.61 -1.29
N LYS A 178 -13.48 5.71 -0.28
CA LYS A 178 -12.33 4.81 -0.15
C LYS A 178 -12.72 3.35 0.07
N ARG A 179 -13.82 3.08 0.79
CA ARG A 179 -14.35 1.72 0.93
C ARG A 179 -14.77 1.14 -0.42
N ALA A 180 -15.38 1.95 -1.28
CA ALA A 180 -15.74 1.52 -2.63
C ALA A 180 -14.50 1.17 -3.47
N LEU A 181 -13.39 1.89 -3.31
CA LEU A 181 -12.09 1.54 -3.93
C LEU A 181 -11.54 0.19 -3.45
N CYS A 182 -11.97 -0.29 -2.28
CA CYS A 182 -11.64 -1.60 -1.72
C CYS A 182 -12.76 -2.62 -1.94
N GLY A 183 -13.65 -2.43 -2.91
CA GLY A 183 -14.72 -3.39 -3.21
C GLY A 183 -15.74 -3.56 -2.09
N MET A 184 -15.77 -2.67 -1.10
CA MET A 184 -16.74 -2.74 -0.01
C MET A 184 -18.02 -2.00 -0.40
N SER A 185 -19.07 -2.75 -0.75
CA SER A 185 -20.39 -2.20 -1.13
C SER A 185 -21.51 -2.69 -0.23
N GLN A 186 -22.62 -1.95 -0.20
CA GLN A 186 -23.89 -2.43 0.36
C GLN A 186 -24.59 -3.39 -0.59
#